data_AF-A0A2W5Y055-F1
#
_entry.id   AF-A0A2W5Y055-F1
#
_cell.length_a   1.000
_cell.length_b   1.000
_cell.length_c   1.000
_cell.angle_alpha   90.00
_cell.angle_beta   90.00
_cell.angle_gamma   90.00
#
_symmetry.space_group_name_H-M   'P 1'
#
loop_
_entity.id
_entity.type
_entity.pdbx_description
1 polymer ?
#
loop_
_entity_poly.entity_id
_entity_poly.type
_entity_poly.pdbx_seq_one_letter_code
_entity_poly.pdbx_strand_id
1 'polypeptide(L)'
;MVLARCTLGESYRPLVLRAVRASRRPLLRPRPLSVGASLAYLSATALWLLAARPPALPWLALAALAVAAAGLYLPGLANQISLGRAYLAGPALGLGATRALLPLALVVLLAGATDLADGFAARRWEQPTRLGGALDPVVDGLLFGSAAVGLALSGLYPLWLAVLVILRYLLPAIGGGLLLLLGRQPVLKHTPAGQVSTAAIALLLIGLAAWAALGRDAAWLKLAAEVLIPLSAAAALLNLAWVNRSALSAGPDHG
;
A
#
# COMPACT_ATOMS: atom_id res chain seq x y z
N MET A 1 -43.70 -37.97 -30.66
CA MET A 1 -42.30 -37.64 -30.31
C MET A 1 -42.34 -36.48 -29.31
N VAL A 2 -42.86 -36.76 -28.11
CA VAL A 2 -42.12 -36.82 -26.83
C VAL A 2 -41.41 -35.50 -26.48
N LEU A 3 -42.04 -34.83 -25.52
CA LEU A 3 -41.63 -33.70 -24.68
C LEU A 3 -40.22 -33.81 -24.08
N ALA A 4 -39.52 -32.68 -23.97
CA ALA A 4 -38.72 -32.36 -22.79
C ALA A 4 -38.46 -30.85 -22.69
N ARG A 5 -39.45 -30.11 -22.17
CA ARG A 5 -39.17 -28.87 -21.43
C ARG A 5 -38.30 -29.27 -20.25
N CYS A 6 -37.00 -28.98 -20.32
CA CYS A 6 -36.09 -29.26 -19.22
C CYS A 6 -36.29 -28.21 -18.13
N THR A 7 -37.20 -28.53 -17.22
CA THR A 7 -37.41 -27.90 -15.91
C THR A 7 -36.16 -28.07 -15.05
N LEU A 8 -35.16 -27.21 -15.24
CA LEU A 8 -33.96 -27.12 -14.37
C LEU A 8 -34.01 -25.88 -13.45
N GLY A 9 -35.22 -25.41 -13.09
CA GLY A 9 -35.41 -24.16 -12.35
C GLY A 9 -35.59 -24.29 -10.83
N GLU A 10 -36.02 -25.45 -10.32
CA GLU A 10 -36.39 -25.57 -8.89
C GLU A 10 -35.51 -26.49 -8.04
N SER A 11 -34.87 -27.50 -8.64
CA SER A 11 -34.16 -28.53 -7.86
C SER A 11 -32.78 -28.12 -7.35
N TYR A 12 -32.18 -27.05 -7.91
CA TYR A 12 -30.85 -26.53 -7.51
C TYR A 12 -30.91 -25.29 -6.61
N ARG A 13 -32.09 -24.65 -6.49
CA ARG A 13 -32.31 -23.49 -5.60
C ARG A 13 -31.92 -23.75 -4.14
N PRO A 14 -32.27 -24.88 -3.50
CA PRO A 14 -31.88 -25.12 -2.11
C PRO A 14 -30.37 -25.41 -1.97
N LEU A 15 -29.70 -25.92 -3.00
CA LEU A 15 -28.26 -26.19 -3.01
C LEU A 15 -27.44 -24.91 -3.19
N VAL A 16 -27.83 -24.02 -4.10
CA VAL A 16 -27.22 -22.70 -4.26
C VAL A 16 -27.49 -21.82 -3.05
N LEU A 17 -28.72 -21.83 -2.50
CA LEU A 17 -29.03 -21.10 -1.27
C LEU A 17 -28.31 -21.67 -0.03
N ARG A 18 -28.04 -22.98 0.02
CA ARG A 18 -27.19 -23.59 1.05
C ARG A 18 -25.72 -23.27 0.85
N ALA A 19 -25.20 -23.23 -0.37
CA ALA A 19 -23.83 -22.81 -0.67
C ALA A 19 -23.61 -21.31 -0.35
N VAL A 20 -24.59 -20.47 -0.69
CA VAL A 20 -24.59 -19.02 -0.38
C VAL A 20 -24.83 -18.75 1.11
N ARG A 21 -25.57 -19.61 1.84
CA ARG A 21 -25.66 -19.55 3.31
C ARG A 21 -24.42 -20.13 4.01
N ALA A 22 -23.79 -21.16 3.45
CA ALA A 22 -22.54 -21.74 3.95
C ALA A 22 -21.34 -20.81 3.72
N SER A 23 -21.41 -19.92 2.70
CA SER A 23 -20.42 -18.87 2.48
C SER A 23 -20.64 -17.60 3.33
N ARG A 24 -21.68 -17.53 4.18
CA ARG A 24 -21.93 -16.40 5.12
C ARG A 24 -21.06 -16.43 6.37
N ARG A 25 -19.83 -16.92 6.28
CA ARG A 25 -18.84 -16.72 7.34
C ARG A 25 -17.49 -16.39 6.71
N PRO A 26 -17.17 -15.11 6.46
CA PRO A 26 -15.83 -14.68 6.79
C PRO A 26 -15.80 -14.70 8.32
N LEU A 27 -15.33 -15.79 8.91
CA LEU A 27 -14.89 -15.76 10.31
C LEU A 27 -13.67 -14.83 10.33
N LEU A 28 -13.91 -13.52 10.34
CA LEU A 28 -12.97 -12.44 10.68
C LEU A 28 -12.67 -12.58 12.18
N ARG A 29 -12.06 -13.70 12.56
CA ARG A 29 -11.55 -13.90 13.89
C ARG A 29 -10.10 -13.44 13.89
N PRO A 30 -9.72 -12.51 14.78
CA PRO A 30 -8.34 -12.13 14.95
C PRO A 30 -7.54 -13.39 15.30
N ARG A 31 -6.41 -13.58 14.62
CA ARG A 31 -5.51 -14.70 14.89
C ARG A 31 -4.53 -14.31 15.99
N PRO A 32 -4.07 -15.24 16.84
CA PRO A 32 -3.15 -14.90 17.93
C PRO A 32 -1.87 -14.23 17.43
N LEU A 33 -1.38 -14.63 16.25
CA LEU A 33 -0.22 -14.02 15.62
C LEU A 33 -0.47 -12.56 15.17
N SER A 34 -1.64 -12.25 14.59
CA SER A 34 -1.96 -10.88 14.16
C SER A 34 -2.20 -9.95 15.36
N VAL A 35 -2.75 -10.48 16.45
CA VAL A 35 -2.87 -9.78 17.73
C VAL A 35 -1.49 -9.46 18.30
N GLY A 36 -0.61 -10.45 18.39
CA GLY A 36 0.75 -10.27 18.91
C GLY A 36 1.56 -9.26 18.08
N ALA A 37 1.51 -9.37 16.76
CA ALA A 37 2.17 -8.42 15.86
C ALA A 37 1.62 -6.99 16.03
N SER A 38 0.31 -6.82 16.07
CA SER A 38 -0.32 -5.49 16.25
C SER A 38 0.06 -4.85 17.59
N LEU A 39 0.11 -5.64 18.67
CA LEU A 39 0.57 -5.17 19.98
C LEU A 39 2.05 -4.77 19.96
N ALA A 40 2.90 -5.56 19.30
CA ALA A 40 4.32 -5.23 19.16
C ALA A 40 4.52 -3.92 18.37
N TYR A 41 3.82 -3.75 17.24
CA TYR A 41 3.91 -2.52 16.44
C TYR A 41 3.36 -1.29 17.15
N LEU A 42 2.24 -1.43 17.88
CA LEU A 42 1.70 -0.35 18.70
C LEU A 42 2.66 0.03 19.82
N SER A 43 3.30 -0.95 20.47
CA SER A 43 4.27 -0.70 21.54
C SER A 43 5.49 0.05 21.00
N ALA A 44 6.04 -0.39 19.86
CA ALA A 44 7.15 0.28 19.19
C ALA A 44 6.77 1.71 18.78
N THR A 45 5.56 1.91 18.24
CA THR A 45 5.08 3.24 17.83
C THR A 45 4.86 4.15 19.03
N ALA A 46 4.29 3.63 20.11
CA ALA A 46 4.11 4.39 21.35
C ALA A 46 5.45 4.82 21.94
N LEU A 47 6.44 3.91 22.00
CA LEU A 47 7.80 4.24 22.44
C LEU A 47 8.41 5.35 21.58
N TRP A 48 8.27 5.27 20.25
CA TRP A 48 8.75 6.32 19.35
C TRP A 48 8.02 7.64 19.56
N LEU A 49 6.68 7.65 19.69
CA LEU A 49 5.90 8.86 19.94
C LEU A 49 6.30 9.54 21.27
N LEU A 50 6.56 8.75 22.31
CA LEU A 50 7.02 9.23 23.62
C LEU A 50 8.41 9.84 23.56
N ALA A 51 9.32 9.24 22.77
CA ALA A 51 10.70 9.69 22.61
C ALA A 51 10.81 10.92 21.70
N ALA A 52 10.16 10.91 20.53
CA ALA A 52 10.30 11.94 19.50
C ALA A 52 9.37 13.14 19.72
N ARG A 53 8.26 12.95 20.45
CA ARG A 53 7.21 13.97 20.72
C ARG A 53 6.88 14.84 19.50
N PRO A 54 6.50 14.23 18.36
CA PRO A 54 6.23 14.99 17.15
C PRO A 54 5.02 15.92 17.33
N PRO A 55 4.98 17.09 16.66
CA PRO A 55 3.85 18.03 16.79
C PRO A 55 2.51 17.43 16.33
N ALA A 56 2.52 16.43 15.45
CA ALA A 56 1.35 15.71 14.98
C ALA A 56 1.05 14.42 15.78
N LEU A 57 1.53 14.31 17.03
CA LEU A 57 1.37 13.13 17.89
C LEU A 57 -0.03 12.51 17.91
N PRO A 58 -1.15 13.26 18.13
CA PRO A 58 -2.46 12.63 18.21
C PRO A 58 -2.88 11.98 16.89
N TRP A 59 -2.55 12.60 15.76
CA TRP A 59 -2.87 12.06 14.43
C TRP A 59 -2.05 10.82 14.11
N LEU A 60 -0.76 10.81 14.48
CA LEU A 60 0.11 9.65 14.29
C LEU A 60 -0.32 8.46 15.18
N ALA A 61 -0.76 8.74 16.42
CA ALA A 61 -1.31 7.72 17.32
C ALA A 61 -2.60 7.12 16.76
N LEU A 62 -3.52 7.95 16.26
CA LEU A 62 -4.77 7.50 15.63
C LEU A 62 -4.50 6.67 14.38
N ALA A 63 -3.56 7.08 13.53
CA ALA A 63 -3.14 6.32 12.36
C ALA A 63 -2.58 4.95 12.76
N ALA A 64 -1.71 4.89 13.77
CA ALA A 64 -1.15 3.63 14.27
C ALA A 64 -2.24 2.69 14.82
N LEU A 65 -3.21 3.22 15.56
CA LEU A 65 -4.37 2.45 16.04
C LEU A 65 -5.23 1.93 14.89
N ALA A 66 -5.44 2.73 13.84
CA ALA A 66 -6.17 2.30 12.65
C ALA A 66 -5.44 1.18 11.89
N VAL A 67 -4.13 1.29 11.72
CA VAL A 67 -3.28 0.24 11.12
C VAL A 67 -3.32 -1.03 11.96
N ALA A 68 -3.26 -0.91 13.29
CA ALA A 68 -3.39 -2.06 14.20
C ALA A 68 -4.74 -2.73 14.07
N ALA A 69 -5.83 -1.96 14.07
CA ALA A 69 -7.17 -2.49 13.89
C ALA A 69 -7.31 -3.25 12.57
N ALA A 70 -6.80 -2.71 11.46
CA ALA A 70 -6.76 -3.41 10.18
C ALA A 70 -5.90 -4.69 10.24
N GLY A 71 -4.74 -4.61 10.89
CA GLY A 71 -3.79 -5.71 11.03
C GLY A 71 -4.34 -6.93 11.78
N LEU A 72 -5.26 -6.73 12.73
CA LEU A 72 -5.93 -7.83 13.44
C LEU A 72 -6.62 -8.81 12.49
N TYR A 73 -7.12 -8.33 11.35
CA TYR A 73 -7.91 -9.09 10.39
C TYR A 73 -7.12 -9.62 9.19
N LEU A 74 -5.84 -9.24 9.06
CA LEU A 74 -4.98 -9.64 7.95
C LEU A 74 -4.16 -10.89 8.33
N PRO A 75 -4.44 -12.06 7.73
CA PRO A 75 -3.74 -13.30 8.08
C PRO A 75 -2.40 -13.42 7.33
N GLY A 76 -1.43 -14.11 7.92
CA GLY A 76 -0.15 -14.44 7.26
C GLY A 76 0.98 -13.51 7.66
N LEU A 77 2.22 -14.02 7.64
CA LEU A 77 3.40 -13.26 8.04
C LEU A 77 3.68 -12.16 7.04
N ALA A 78 3.51 -12.42 5.74
CA ALA A 78 3.78 -11.44 4.69
C ALA A 78 2.89 -10.18 4.84
N ASN A 79 1.62 -10.35 5.22
CA ASN A 79 0.73 -9.20 5.44
C ASN A 79 1.13 -8.40 6.69
N GLN A 80 1.63 -9.04 7.74
CA GLN A 80 2.09 -8.34 8.95
C GLN A 80 3.40 -7.59 8.69
N ILE A 81 4.34 -8.18 7.93
CA ILE A 81 5.57 -7.50 7.52
C ILE A 81 5.24 -6.30 6.63
N SER A 82 4.33 -6.46 5.66
CA SER A 82 3.84 -5.34 4.86
C SER A 82 3.29 -4.22 5.74
N LEU A 83 2.37 -4.52 6.68
CA LEU A 83 1.83 -3.54 7.64
C LEU A 83 2.90 -2.88 8.51
N GLY A 84 3.99 -3.58 8.84
CA GLY A 84 5.14 -3.01 9.54
C GLY A 84 5.65 -1.74 8.86
N ARG A 85 5.61 -1.66 7.53
CA ARG A 85 5.99 -0.46 6.76
C ARG A 85 5.07 0.72 7.02
N ALA A 86 3.77 0.49 7.22
CA ALA A 86 2.83 1.56 7.57
C ALA A 86 3.15 2.19 8.93
N TYR A 87 3.62 1.40 9.91
CA TYR A 87 4.07 1.95 11.20
C TYR A 87 5.35 2.78 11.10
N LEU A 88 6.20 2.50 10.10
CA LEU A 88 7.41 3.28 9.83
C LEU A 88 7.10 4.66 9.19
N ALA A 89 5.88 4.89 8.72
CA ALA A 89 5.47 6.16 8.11
C ALA A 89 5.66 7.36 9.07
N GLY A 90 5.22 7.25 10.32
CA GLY A 90 5.40 8.29 11.34
C GLY A 90 6.87 8.62 11.60
N PRO A 91 7.71 7.63 11.95
CA PRO A 91 9.16 7.78 12.02
C PRO A 91 9.78 8.41 10.77
N ALA A 92 9.43 7.95 9.56
CA ALA A 92 9.97 8.50 8.33
C ALA A 92 9.63 9.99 8.15
N LEU A 93 8.38 10.39 8.45
CA LEU A 93 7.96 11.80 8.43
C LEU A 93 8.78 12.62 9.43
N GLY A 94 8.89 12.15 10.67
CA GLY A 94 9.63 12.83 11.73
C GLY A 94 11.12 12.99 11.39
N LEU A 95 11.77 11.93 10.94
CA LEU A 95 13.18 11.93 10.55
C LEU A 95 13.46 12.86 9.36
N GLY A 96 12.57 12.85 8.35
CA GLY A 96 12.67 13.77 7.22
C GLY A 96 12.51 15.23 7.63
N ALA A 97 11.52 15.52 8.47
CA ALA A 97 11.21 16.87 8.92
C ALA A 97 12.32 17.47 9.81
N THR A 98 12.94 16.65 10.66
CA THR A 98 14.06 17.06 11.54
C THR A 98 15.43 17.00 10.87
N ARG A 99 15.51 16.64 9.57
CA ARG A 99 16.76 16.41 8.83
C ARG A 99 17.67 15.34 9.45
N ALA A 100 17.09 14.35 10.11
CA ALA A 100 17.79 13.11 10.47
C ALA A 100 17.87 12.19 9.24
N LEU A 101 18.63 12.64 8.22
CA LEU A 101 18.56 12.12 6.86
C LEU A 101 19.17 10.73 6.69
N LEU A 102 20.27 10.41 7.38
CA LEU A 102 20.86 9.07 7.32
C LEU A 102 19.92 8.01 7.93
N PRO A 103 19.35 8.20 9.15
CA PRO A 103 18.31 7.33 9.66
C PRO A 103 17.09 7.20 8.73
N LEU A 104 16.65 8.30 8.11
CA LEU A 104 15.56 8.27 7.14
C LEU A 104 15.91 7.36 5.95
N ALA A 105 17.10 7.51 5.36
CA ALA A 105 17.56 6.70 4.25
C ALA A 105 17.58 5.20 4.62
N LEU A 106 18.03 4.88 5.83
CA LEU A 106 18.05 3.50 6.35
C LEU A 106 16.63 2.94 6.53
N VAL A 107 15.70 3.73 7.08
CA VAL A 107 14.28 3.30 7.23
C VAL A 107 13.67 2.99 5.87
N VAL A 108 13.84 3.87 4.88
CA VAL A 108 13.29 3.66 3.52
C VAL A 108 13.97 2.48 2.83
N LEU A 109 15.29 2.32 2.99
CA LEU A 109 16.05 1.20 2.44
C LEU A 109 15.60 -0.14 3.02
N LEU A 110 15.51 -0.25 4.35
CA LEU A 110 15.08 -1.48 5.02
C LEU A 110 13.65 -1.84 4.64
N ALA A 111 12.75 -0.85 4.59
CA ALA A 111 11.37 -1.09 4.18
C ALA A 111 11.24 -1.53 2.71
N GLY A 112 12.02 -0.93 1.80
CA GLY A 112 12.09 -1.38 0.40
C GLY A 112 12.69 -2.78 0.27
N ALA A 113 13.70 -3.12 1.08
CA ALA A 113 14.27 -4.46 1.12
C ALA A 113 13.25 -5.50 1.65
N THR A 114 12.45 -5.14 2.65
CA THR A 114 11.38 -6.02 3.15
C THR A 114 10.28 -6.25 2.12
N ASP A 115 9.92 -5.24 1.31
CA ASP A 115 8.96 -5.42 0.21
C ASP A 115 9.42 -6.46 -0.81
N LEU A 116 10.70 -6.38 -1.21
CA LEU A 116 11.29 -7.32 -2.15
C LEU A 116 11.38 -8.74 -1.55
N ALA A 117 11.73 -8.83 -0.27
CA ALA A 117 11.81 -10.10 0.45
C ALA A 117 10.43 -10.75 0.61
N ASP A 118 9.41 -9.98 0.98
CA ASP A 118 8.01 -10.46 1.09
C ASP A 118 7.48 -10.87 -0.28
N GLY A 119 7.78 -10.09 -1.32
CA GLY A 119 7.43 -10.42 -2.71
C GLY A 119 8.09 -11.70 -3.21
N PHE A 120 9.24 -12.11 -2.66
CA PHE A 120 9.88 -13.40 -2.93
C PHE A 120 9.28 -14.53 -2.08
N ALA A 121 9.09 -14.30 -0.79
CA ALA A 121 8.53 -15.28 0.15
C ALA A 121 7.06 -15.63 -0.18
N ALA A 122 6.26 -14.64 -0.57
CA ALA A 122 4.87 -14.83 -0.99
C ALA A 122 4.74 -15.68 -2.27
N ARG A 123 5.76 -15.73 -3.12
CA ARG A 123 5.75 -16.64 -4.31
C ARG A 123 6.04 -18.08 -3.93
N ARG A 124 6.62 -18.33 -2.76
CA ARG A 124 7.11 -19.64 -2.34
C ARG A 124 6.23 -20.32 -1.28
N TRP A 125 5.62 -19.56 -0.36
CA TRP A 125 5.04 -20.15 0.86
C TRP A 125 3.66 -19.64 1.31
N GLU A 126 3.18 -18.47 0.88
CA GLU A 126 1.90 -17.91 1.36
C GLU A 126 0.95 -17.60 0.20
N GLN A 127 -0.33 -17.96 0.32
CA GLN A 127 -1.35 -17.52 -0.63
C GLN A 127 -1.74 -16.06 -0.34
N PRO A 128 -1.44 -15.10 -1.23
CA PRO A 128 -1.78 -13.71 -0.99
C PRO A 128 -3.30 -13.55 -0.93
N THR A 129 -3.78 -12.82 0.10
CA THR A 129 -5.21 -12.53 0.23
C THR A 129 -5.58 -11.36 -0.69
N ARG A 130 -6.81 -11.38 -1.24
CA ARG A 130 -7.32 -10.26 -2.06
C ARG A 130 -7.33 -8.93 -1.29
N LEU A 131 -7.64 -8.98 0.00
CA LEU A 131 -7.65 -7.81 0.88
C LEU A 131 -6.25 -7.27 1.15
N GLY A 132 -5.28 -8.15 1.47
CA GLY A 132 -3.88 -7.75 1.67
C GLY A 132 -3.28 -7.11 0.42
N GLY A 133 -3.51 -7.71 -0.75
CA GLY A 133 -3.03 -7.15 -2.02
C GLY A 133 -3.66 -5.80 -2.38
N ALA A 134 -4.90 -5.53 -1.96
CA ALA A 134 -5.54 -4.23 -2.17
C ALA A 134 -5.03 -3.14 -1.21
N LEU A 135 -4.57 -3.53 -0.01
CA LEU A 135 -4.03 -2.61 0.99
C LEU A 135 -2.54 -2.29 0.77
N ASP A 136 -1.82 -3.15 0.05
CA ASP A 136 -0.39 -3.02 -0.19
C ASP A 136 0.02 -1.66 -0.80
N PRO A 137 -0.65 -1.14 -1.86
CA PRO A 137 -0.32 0.19 -2.40
C PRO A 137 -0.58 1.32 -1.40
N VAL A 138 -1.56 1.17 -0.51
CA VAL A 138 -1.88 2.17 0.51
C VAL A 138 -0.78 2.21 1.56
N VAL A 139 -0.32 1.03 2.01
CA VAL A 139 0.77 0.88 2.97
C VAL A 139 2.08 1.46 2.42
N ASP A 140 2.41 1.18 1.17
CA ASP A 140 3.57 1.77 0.50
C ASP A 140 3.44 3.29 0.39
N GLY A 141 2.26 3.77 0.01
CA GLY A 141 1.96 5.20 -0.07
C GLY A 141 2.10 5.92 1.26
N LEU A 142 1.73 5.27 2.37
CA LEU A 142 1.93 5.83 3.70
C LEU A 142 3.42 6.02 3.99
N LEU A 143 4.25 5.01 3.74
CA LEU A 143 5.69 5.11 4.01
C LEU A 143 6.39 6.11 3.08
N PHE A 144 6.32 5.90 1.76
CA PHE A 144 7.03 6.74 0.79
C PHE A 144 6.47 8.17 0.76
N GLY A 145 5.14 8.31 0.91
CA GLY A 145 4.49 9.62 1.04
C GLY A 145 4.95 10.35 2.30
N SER A 146 5.03 9.67 3.44
CA SER A 146 5.51 10.26 4.70
C SER A 146 6.97 10.68 4.63
N ALA A 147 7.83 9.86 4.05
CA ALA A 147 9.23 10.20 3.81
C ALA A 147 9.36 11.43 2.90
N ALA A 148 8.61 11.48 1.80
CA ALA A 148 8.60 12.61 0.88
C ALA A 148 8.07 13.90 1.53
N VAL A 149 7.01 13.81 2.32
CA VAL A 149 6.46 14.94 3.09
C VAL A 149 7.48 15.42 4.13
N GLY A 150 8.12 14.52 4.87
CA GLY A 150 9.16 14.87 5.84
C GLY A 150 10.31 15.64 5.17
N LEU A 151 10.82 15.16 4.04
CA LEU A 151 11.85 15.86 3.27
C LEU A 151 11.36 17.21 2.70
N ALA A 152 10.08 17.33 2.39
CA ALA A 152 9.49 18.59 1.93
C ALA A 152 9.36 19.62 3.05
N LEU A 153 8.98 19.19 4.26
CA LEU A 153 8.93 20.04 5.44
C LEU A 153 10.32 20.55 5.84
N SER A 154 11.37 19.78 5.57
CA SER A 154 12.75 20.24 5.76
C SER A 154 13.30 21.04 4.57
N GLY A 155 12.50 21.35 3.55
CA GLY A 155 12.89 22.18 2.40
C GLY A 155 13.87 21.53 1.42
N LEU A 156 14.22 20.25 1.62
CA LEU A 156 15.10 19.49 0.72
C LEU A 156 14.36 18.91 -0.48
N TYR A 157 13.04 18.77 -0.37
CA TYR A 157 12.17 18.20 -1.38
C TYR A 157 11.04 19.16 -1.72
N PRO A 158 10.64 19.30 -2.99
CA PRO A 158 9.55 20.18 -3.33
C PRO A 158 8.20 19.57 -2.90
N LEU A 159 7.33 20.39 -2.29
CA LEU A 159 6.04 19.93 -1.76
C LEU A 159 5.15 19.30 -2.84
N TRP A 160 5.15 19.85 -4.06
CA TRP A 160 4.35 19.33 -5.17
C TRP A 160 4.75 17.89 -5.53
N LEU A 161 6.04 17.54 -5.39
CA LEU A 161 6.53 16.21 -5.69
C LEU A 161 6.16 15.23 -4.58
N ALA A 162 6.12 15.68 -3.32
CA ALA A 162 5.58 14.87 -2.22
C ALA A 162 4.09 14.55 -2.41
N VAL A 163 3.29 15.55 -2.84
CA VAL A 163 1.89 15.34 -3.19
C VAL A 163 1.76 14.34 -4.35
N LEU A 164 2.60 14.45 -5.38
CA LEU A 164 2.59 13.52 -6.51
C LEU A 164 2.92 12.09 -6.09
N VAL A 165 3.90 11.90 -5.19
CA VAL A 165 4.22 10.59 -4.61
C VAL A 165 2.97 10.01 -3.91
N ILE A 166 2.27 10.79 -3.08
CA ILE A 166 1.03 10.32 -2.42
C ILE A 166 -0.03 9.93 -3.45
N LEU A 167 -0.29 10.79 -4.43
CA LEU A 167 -1.28 10.54 -5.48
C LEU A 167 -0.95 9.28 -6.29
N ARG A 168 0.33 9.01 -6.54
CA ARG A 168 0.78 7.83 -7.28
C ARG A 168 0.32 6.51 -6.65
N TYR A 169 0.25 6.45 -5.32
CA TYR A 169 -0.25 5.29 -4.58
C TYR A 169 -1.76 5.33 -4.34
N LEU A 170 -2.31 6.53 -4.13
CA LEU A 170 -3.73 6.71 -3.80
C LEU A 170 -4.65 6.51 -5.02
N LEU A 171 -4.24 6.96 -6.22
CA LEU A 171 -5.04 6.85 -7.44
C LEU A 171 -5.38 5.40 -7.83
N PRO A 172 -4.43 4.44 -7.86
CA PRO A 172 -4.74 3.03 -8.07
C PRO A 172 -5.71 2.45 -7.03
N ALA A 173 -5.54 2.81 -5.76
CA ALA A 173 -6.39 2.31 -4.67
C ALA A 173 -7.83 2.81 -4.82
N ILE A 174 -8.03 4.11 -5.09
CA ILE A 174 -9.35 4.70 -5.33
C ILE A 174 -9.97 4.13 -6.62
N GLY A 175 -9.21 4.10 -7.72
CA GLY A 175 -9.70 3.62 -9.00
C GLY A 175 -10.10 2.15 -8.97
N GLY A 176 -9.26 1.30 -8.36
CA GLY A 176 -9.57 -0.11 -8.14
C GLY A 176 -10.78 -0.32 -7.23
N GLY A 177 -10.86 0.43 -6.13
CA GLY A 177 -12.01 0.40 -5.21
C GLY A 177 -13.32 0.79 -5.89
N LEU A 178 -13.32 1.87 -6.67
CA LEU A 178 -14.50 2.31 -7.42
C LEU A 178 -14.95 1.25 -8.44
N LEU A 179 -14.01 0.66 -9.18
CA LEU A 179 -14.33 -0.40 -10.14
C LEU A 179 -14.96 -1.63 -9.46
N LEU A 180 -14.48 -1.99 -8.27
CA LEU A 180 -15.10 -3.06 -7.46
C LEU A 180 -16.52 -2.70 -7.00
N LEU A 181 -16.76 -1.46 -6.56
CA LEU A 181 -18.08 -0.99 -6.15
C LEU A 181 -19.08 -1.00 -7.31
N LEU A 182 -18.60 -0.78 -8.54
CA LEU A 182 -19.37 -0.90 -9.78
C LEU A 182 -19.55 -2.35 -10.25
N GLY A 183 -19.22 -3.35 -9.42
CA GLY A 183 -19.34 -4.77 -9.75
C GLY A 183 -18.32 -5.28 -10.77
N ARG A 184 -17.31 -4.47 -11.12
CA ARG A 184 -16.27 -4.82 -12.09
C ARG A 184 -15.13 -5.57 -11.39
N GLN A 185 -14.37 -6.35 -12.16
CA GLN A 185 -13.23 -7.12 -11.64
C GLN A 185 -11.91 -6.48 -12.12
N PRO A 186 -11.46 -5.38 -11.51
CA PRO A 186 -10.20 -4.75 -11.88
C PRO A 186 -9.02 -5.67 -11.55
N VAL A 187 -7.98 -5.58 -12.36
CA VAL A 187 -6.67 -6.14 -12.01
C VAL A 187 -6.06 -5.24 -10.96
N LEU A 188 -6.10 -5.70 -9.70
CA LEU A 188 -5.50 -5.03 -8.54
C LEU A 188 -4.03 -5.39 -8.32
N LYS A 189 -3.41 -6.17 -9.23
CA LYS A 189 -2.02 -6.61 -9.10
C LYS A 189 -1.04 -5.52 -9.52
N HIS A 190 0.15 -5.55 -8.90
CA HIS A 190 1.29 -4.69 -9.25
C HIS A 190 1.68 -4.93 -10.71
N THR A 191 1.56 -3.88 -11.52
CA THR A 191 2.06 -3.89 -12.90
C THR A 191 3.57 -3.67 -12.91
N PRO A 192 4.30 -4.15 -13.93
CA PRO A 192 5.75 -3.95 -14.03
C PRO A 192 6.12 -2.46 -14.07
N ALA A 193 5.34 -1.63 -14.78
CA ALA A 193 5.53 -0.18 -14.76
C ALA A 193 5.34 0.41 -13.35
N GLY A 194 4.39 -0.15 -12.57
CA GLY A 194 4.20 0.22 -11.19
C GLY A 194 5.38 -0.10 -10.29
N GLN A 195 5.99 -1.27 -10.46
CA GLN A 195 7.19 -1.68 -9.73
C GLN A 195 8.39 -0.78 -10.06
N VAL A 196 8.59 -0.43 -11.33
CA VAL A 196 9.64 0.52 -11.74
C VAL A 196 9.42 1.89 -11.09
N SER A 197 8.18 2.37 -11.06
CA SER A 197 7.84 3.64 -10.41
C SER A 197 8.10 3.62 -8.89
N THR A 198 7.71 2.55 -8.19
CA THR A 198 8.02 2.37 -6.76
C THR A 198 9.53 2.31 -6.50
N ALA A 199 10.27 1.55 -7.32
CA ALA A 199 11.72 1.45 -7.20
C ALA A 199 12.40 2.81 -7.44
N ALA A 200 11.96 3.56 -8.45
CA ALA A 200 12.47 4.91 -8.72
C ALA A 200 12.25 5.84 -7.53
N ILE A 201 11.02 5.86 -6.97
CA ILE A 201 10.69 6.66 -5.78
C ILE A 201 11.60 6.25 -4.61
N ALA A 202 11.67 4.96 -4.29
CA ALA A 202 12.48 4.47 -3.17
C ALA A 202 13.96 4.85 -3.33
N LEU A 203 14.56 4.58 -4.48
CA LEU A 203 15.98 4.86 -4.75
C LEU A 203 16.28 6.36 -4.71
N LEU A 204 15.38 7.21 -5.22
CA LEU A 204 15.58 8.65 -5.21
C LEU A 204 15.42 9.25 -3.82
N LEU A 205 14.46 8.76 -3.02
CA LEU A 205 14.32 9.18 -1.63
C LEU A 205 15.52 8.75 -0.78
N ILE A 206 15.98 7.50 -0.92
CA ILE A 206 17.18 6.98 -0.25
C ILE A 206 18.41 7.78 -0.69
N GLY A 207 18.61 7.92 -2.00
CA GLY A 207 19.76 8.62 -2.58
C GLY A 207 19.82 10.08 -2.16
N LEU A 208 18.70 10.79 -2.25
CA LEU A 208 18.60 12.19 -1.80
C LEU A 208 18.92 12.32 -0.31
N ALA A 209 18.29 11.51 0.55
CA ALA A 209 18.50 11.58 1.98
C ALA A 209 19.94 11.21 2.36
N ALA A 210 20.50 10.12 1.81
CA ALA A 210 21.87 9.69 2.09
C ALA A 210 22.90 10.71 1.58
N TRP A 211 22.73 11.25 0.37
CA TRP A 211 23.67 12.21 -0.20
C TRP A 211 23.67 13.53 0.55
N ALA A 212 22.48 14.05 0.88
CA ALA A 212 22.33 15.25 1.69
C ALA A 212 22.82 15.03 3.13
N ALA A 213 22.72 13.82 3.69
CA ALA A 213 23.29 13.49 5.01
C ALA A 213 24.82 13.62 5.04
N LEU A 214 25.50 13.45 3.91
CA LEU A 214 26.95 13.63 3.77
C LEU A 214 27.35 15.11 3.64
N GLY A 215 26.41 16.05 3.78
CA GLY A 215 26.65 17.48 3.60
C GLY A 215 26.95 17.89 2.16
N ARG A 216 26.67 17.02 1.19
CA ARG A 216 26.91 17.28 -0.23
C ARG A 216 25.70 17.95 -0.87
N ASP A 217 25.96 18.81 -1.85
CA ASP A 217 24.88 19.35 -2.67
C ASP A 217 24.18 18.22 -3.45
N ALA A 218 22.87 18.15 -3.27
CA ALA A 218 21.99 17.15 -3.85
C ALA A 218 21.08 17.73 -4.95
N ALA A 219 21.41 18.91 -5.49
CA ALA A 219 20.64 19.56 -6.54
C ALA A 219 20.38 18.65 -7.75
N TRP A 220 21.38 17.87 -8.17
CA TRP A 220 21.23 16.93 -9.28
C TRP A 220 20.28 15.75 -8.96
N LEU A 221 20.28 15.25 -7.72
CA LEU A 221 19.35 14.22 -7.26
C LEU A 221 17.93 14.77 -7.15
N LYS A 222 17.80 16.01 -6.67
CA LYS A 222 16.52 16.71 -6.61
C LYS A 222 15.95 16.90 -8.03
N LEU A 223 16.75 17.39 -8.97
CA LEU A 223 16.36 17.53 -10.38
C LEU A 223 15.97 16.18 -11.00
N ALA A 224 16.77 15.13 -10.75
CA ALA A 224 16.45 13.78 -11.20
C ALA A 224 15.10 13.32 -10.61
N ALA A 225 14.81 13.60 -9.34
CA ALA A 225 13.53 13.28 -8.71
C ALA A 225 12.36 14.05 -9.33
N GLU A 226 12.53 15.33 -9.60
CA GLU A 226 11.52 16.19 -10.23
C GLU A 226 11.15 15.74 -11.66
N VAL A 227 12.05 15.02 -12.35
CA VAL A 227 11.79 14.49 -13.71
C VAL A 227 11.35 13.03 -13.69
N LEU A 228 12.12 12.17 -13.02
CA LEU A 228 11.94 10.72 -13.10
C LEU A 228 10.71 10.23 -12.32
N ILE A 229 10.37 10.86 -11.19
CA ILE A 229 9.20 10.44 -10.41
C ILE A 229 7.90 10.75 -11.15
N PRO A 230 7.66 11.98 -11.67
CA PRO A 230 6.45 12.24 -12.45
C PRO A 230 6.35 11.37 -13.70
N LEU A 231 7.46 11.18 -14.42
CA LEU A 231 7.50 10.36 -15.63
C LEU A 231 7.16 8.89 -15.34
N SER A 232 7.82 8.30 -14.34
CA SER A 232 7.55 6.91 -13.94
C SER A 232 6.15 6.72 -13.35
N ALA A 233 5.66 7.70 -12.58
CA ALA A 233 4.32 7.72 -12.03
C ALA A 233 3.25 7.75 -13.12
N ALA A 234 3.41 8.64 -14.10
CA ALA A 234 2.52 8.72 -15.26
C ALA A 234 2.53 7.43 -16.06
N ALA A 235 3.72 6.89 -16.37
CA ALA A 235 3.86 5.63 -17.09
C ALA A 235 3.15 4.47 -16.37
N ALA A 236 3.26 4.41 -15.04
CA ALA A 236 2.61 3.39 -14.25
C ALA A 236 1.08 3.52 -14.22
N LEU A 237 0.56 4.75 -14.07
CA LEU A 237 -0.89 5.00 -14.10
C LEU A 237 -1.48 4.72 -15.49
N LEU A 238 -0.81 5.13 -16.56
CA LEU A 238 -1.21 4.83 -17.94
C LEU A 238 -1.20 3.33 -18.22
N ASN A 239 -0.16 2.63 -17.78
CA ASN A 239 -0.09 1.18 -17.92
C ASN A 239 -1.23 0.48 -17.16
N LEU A 240 -1.52 0.91 -15.93
CA LEU A 240 -2.63 0.37 -15.14
C LEU A 240 -3.99 0.63 -15.78
N ALA A 241 -4.21 1.85 -16.30
CA ALA A 241 -5.43 2.21 -17.03
C ALA A 241 -5.59 1.38 -18.30
N TRP A 242 -4.49 1.13 -19.03
CA TRP A 242 -4.50 0.27 -20.21
C TRP A 242 -4.83 -1.19 -19.88
N VAL A 243 -4.23 -1.75 -18.82
CA VAL A 243 -4.56 -3.11 -18.34
C VAL A 243 -6.03 -3.22 -17.95
N ASN A 244 -6.59 -2.17 -17.34
CA ASN A 244 -7.99 -2.14 -16.91
C ASN A 244 -8.95 -1.54 -17.95
N ARG A 245 -8.54 -1.34 -19.21
CA ARG A 245 -9.37 -0.68 -20.24
C ARG A 245 -10.71 -1.36 -20.48
N SER A 246 -10.75 -2.69 -20.42
CA SER A 246 -11.99 -3.47 -20.59
C SER A 246 -12.94 -3.27 -19.41
N ALA A 247 -12.38 -3.20 -18.20
CA ALA A 247 -13.15 -2.87 -17.02
C ALA A 247 -13.58 -1.40 -17.01
N LEU A 248 -12.87 -0.47 -17.66
CA LEU A 248 -13.27 0.94 -17.76
C LEU A 248 -14.36 1.17 -18.82
N SER A 249 -14.26 0.47 -19.95
CA SER A 249 -15.17 0.63 -21.12
C SER A 249 -16.46 -0.19 -21.05
N ALA A 250 -16.60 -1.10 -20.09
CA ALA A 250 -17.88 -1.79 -19.87
C ALA A 250 -19.00 -0.76 -19.63
N GLY A 251 -20.08 -0.81 -20.42
CA GLY A 251 -21.27 0.01 -20.21
C GLY A 251 -22.06 -0.42 -18.96
N PRO A 252 -23.11 0.33 -18.56
CA PRO A 252 -23.93 -0.03 -17.39
C PRO A 252 -24.71 -1.35 -17.50
N ASP A 253 -24.86 -1.96 -18.70
CA ASP A 253 -25.95 -2.91 -18.98
C ASP A 253 -25.52 -4.33 -19.38
N HIS A 254 -24.82 -5.05 -18.50
CA HIS A 254 -24.65 -6.51 -18.63
C HIS A 254 -25.04 -7.27 -17.35
N GLY A 255 -26.17 -6.88 -16.76
CA GLY A 255 -26.84 -7.59 -15.67
C GLY A 255 -28.20 -8.12 -16.12
#